data_AF-D0RLZ9-F1
#
_entry.id   AF-D0RLZ9-F1
#
_cell.length_a   1.000
_cell.length_b   1.000
_cell.length_c   1.000
_cell.angle_alpha   90.00
_cell.angle_beta   90.00
_cell.angle_gamma   90.00
#
_symmetry.space_group_name_H-M   'P 1'
#
loop_
_entity.id
_entity.type
_entity.pdbx_description
1 polymer ?
#
loop_
_entity_poly.entity_id
_entity_poly.type
_entity_poly.pdbx_seq_one_letter_code
_entity_poly.pdbx_strand_id
1 'polypeptide(L)'
;MAFAHAYMIYFAHMKNDQGGDRPRDPRHIYANPLQPSICPIVALGIYWAVSNFGDGDLLFPGSNQYERFRKCWLRLLAQESVATELQRQGIVATELGTHSMRKGSATCSKHLPPI
;
A
#
# COMPACT_ATOMS: atom_id res chain seq x y z
N MET A 1 0.88 23.97 16.67
CA MET A 1 -0.29 23.25 16.12
C MET A 1 0.20 22.33 15.01
N ALA A 2 0.42 21.04 15.31
CA ALA A 2 0.79 20.06 14.28
C ALA A 2 -0.50 19.50 13.68
N PHE A 3 -0.75 19.80 12.41
CA PHE A 3 -1.80 19.17 11.63
C PHE A 3 -1.47 17.68 11.47
N ALA A 4 -2.02 16.82 12.34
CA ALA A 4 -1.88 15.38 12.19
C ALA A 4 -2.82 14.91 11.07
N HIS A 5 -2.39 15.06 9.81
CA HIS A 5 -3.05 14.44 8.66
C HIS A 5 -2.74 12.94 8.66
N ALA A 6 -3.39 12.21 9.56
CA ALA A 6 -3.20 10.78 9.75
C ALA A 6 -4.46 10.01 9.32
N TYR A 7 -4.30 9.08 8.39
CA TYR A 7 -5.35 8.14 8.00
C TYR A 7 -5.22 6.87 8.83
N MET A 8 -6.31 6.45 9.48
CA MET A 8 -6.34 5.25 10.30
C MET A 8 -6.79 4.03 9.50
N ILE A 9 -6.07 2.92 9.64
CA ILE A 9 -6.45 1.63 9.09
C ILE A 9 -6.59 0.58 10.17
N TYR A 10 -7.60 -0.26 10.03
CA TYR A 10 -7.81 -1.43 10.87
C TYR A 10 -7.49 -2.68 10.07
N PHE A 11 -6.59 -3.51 10.59
CA PHE A 11 -6.34 -4.82 10.01
C PHE A 11 -7.32 -5.84 10.60
N ALA A 12 -8.07 -6.52 9.71
CA ALA A 12 -9.03 -7.54 10.14
C ALA A 12 -8.36 -8.81 10.69
N HIS A 13 -7.14 -9.11 10.25
CA HIS A 13 -6.39 -10.30 10.64
C HIS A 13 -4.94 -9.97 10.97
N MET A 14 -4.47 -10.43 12.12
CA MET A 14 -3.07 -10.34 12.54
C MET A 14 -2.50 -11.74 12.77
N LYS A 15 -1.38 -12.08 12.13
CA LYS A 15 -0.81 -13.43 12.20
C LYS A 15 -0.41 -13.86 13.61
N ASN A 16 -0.10 -12.90 14.48
CA ASN A 16 0.26 -13.13 15.86
C ASN A 16 -0.96 -13.18 16.80
N ASP A 17 -2.17 -13.13 16.25
CA ASP A 17 -3.44 -13.17 16.99
C ASP A 17 -4.39 -14.19 16.34
N GLN A 18 -4.07 -15.47 16.53
CA GLN A 18 -4.85 -16.58 16.00
C GLN A 18 -6.18 -16.78 16.76
N GLY A 19 -6.24 -16.34 18.02
CA GLY A 19 -7.46 -16.37 18.84
C GLY A 19 -8.43 -15.23 18.51
N GLY A 20 -7.93 -14.11 17.97
CA GLY A 20 -8.75 -12.94 17.64
C GLY A 20 -9.19 -12.12 18.87
N ASP A 21 -8.60 -12.43 20.03
CA ASP A 21 -8.95 -11.82 21.31
C ASP A 21 -8.24 -10.48 21.52
N ARG A 22 -7.27 -10.12 20.67
CA ARG A 22 -6.55 -8.85 20.84
C ARG A 22 -7.40 -7.68 20.32
N PRO A 23 -7.42 -6.56 21.05
CA PRO A 23 -7.96 -5.31 20.53
C PRO A 23 -7.33 -4.99 19.17
N ARG A 24 -8.18 -4.65 18.19
CA ARG A 24 -7.70 -4.21 16.88
C ARG A 24 -7.12 -2.82 17.01
N ASP A 25 -5.83 -2.74 17.28
CA ASP A 25 -5.14 -1.45 17.35
C ASP A 25 -5.09 -0.80 15.96
N PRO A 26 -5.64 0.41 15.79
CA PRO A 26 -5.53 1.12 14.52
C PRO A 26 -4.06 1.38 14.19
N ARG A 27 -3.71 1.33 12.90
CA ARG A 27 -2.43 1.83 12.42
C ARG A 27 -2.64 3.20 11.77
N HIS A 28 -1.79 4.14 12.10
CA HIS A 28 -1.82 5.48 11.52
C HIS A 28 -0.86 5.55 10.33
N ILE A 29 -1.38 6.03 9.20
CA ILE A 29 -0.63 6.37 8.01
C ILE A 29 -0.51 7.90 7.98
N TYR A 30 0.71 8.42 7.98
CA TYR A 30 0.98 9.85 7.97
C TYR A 30 1.26 10.35 6.55
N ALA A 31 0.95 11.62 6.31
CA ALA A 31 1.36 12.29 5.09
C ALA A 31 2.90 12.47 5.04
N ASN A 32 3.49 12.24 3.87
CA ASN A 32 4.88 12.59 3.55
C ASN A 32 4.90 13.76 2.55
N PRO A 33 4.86 15.02 3.01
CA PRO A 33 4.85 16.18 2.12
C PRO A 33 6.19 16.39 1.39
N LEU A 34 7.29 15.85 1.90
CA LEU A 34 8.62 15.98 1.29
C LEU A 34 8.78 15.12 0.05
N GLN A 35 8.07 13.99 -0.03
CA GLN A 35 8.05 13.12 -1.20
C GLN A 35 6.60 12.75 -1.58
N PRO A 36 5.87 13.67 -2.24
CA PRO A 36 4.47 13.45 -2.61
C PRO A 36 4.24 12.23 -3.50
N SER A 37 5.23 11.86 -4.33
CA SER A 37 5.16 10.73 -5.25
C SER A 37 5.03 9.37 -4.55
N ILE A 38 5.47 9.25 -3.30
CA ILE A 38 5.34 8.03 -2.48
C ILE A 38 4.41 8.23 -1.28
N CYS A 39 3.76 9.40 -1.18
CA CYS A 39 2.89 9.73 -0.06
C CYS A 39 1.51 9.04 -0.23
N PRO A 40 1.14 8.11 0.66
CA PRO A 40 -0.13 7.38 0.54
C PRO A 40 -1.36 8.29 0.66
N ILE A 41 -1.26 9.37 1.45
CA ILE A 41 -2.36 10.35 1.61
C ILE A 41 -2.60 11.12 0.30
N VAL A 42 -1.51 11.54 -0.36
CA VAL A 42 -1.60 12.21 -1.67
C VAL A 42 -2.11 11.25 -2.73
N ALA A 43 -1.61 10.01 -2.75
CA ALA A 43 -2.08 8.98 -3.68
C ALA A 43 -3.59 8.71 -3.52
N LEU A 44 -4.09 8.66 -2.28
CA LEU A 44 -5.52 8.53 -2.00
C LEU A 44 -6.32 9.76 -2.47
N GLY A 45 -5.80 10.97 -2.24
CA GLY A 45 -6.43 12.21 -2.70
C GLY A 45 -6.54 12.28 -4.24
N ILE A 46 -5.48 11.88 -4.96
CA ILE A 46 -5.50 11.78 -6.42
C ILE A 46 -6.52 10.74 -6.86
N TYR A 47 -6.52 9.56 -6.24
CA TYR A 47 -7.51 8.52 -6.54
C TYR A 47 -8.94 9.05 -6.37
N TRP A 48 -9.22 9.76 -5.28
CA TRP A 48 -10.52 10.37 -5.03
C TRP A 48 -10.89 11.40 -6.11
N ALA A 49 -9.95 12.28 -6.48
CA ALA A 49 -10.20 13.33 -7.46
C ALA A 49 -10.50 12.80 -8.87
N VAL A 50 -9.97 11.62 -9.22
CA VAL A 50 -10.11 11.04 -10.58
C VAL A 50 -11.07 9.85 -10.65
N SER A 51 -11.59 9.38 -9.51
CA SER A 51 -12.50 8.24 -9.47
C SER A 51 -13.96 8.69 -9.45
N ASN A 52 -14.80 7.96 -10.18
CA ASN A 52 -16.25 8.07 -10.02
C ASN A 52 -16.69 7.09 -8.94
N PHE A 53 -17.23 7.61 -7.84
CA PHE A 53 -17.84 6.81 -6.78
C PHE A 53 -19.29 6.54 -7.16
N GLY A 54 -19.67 5.28 -7.26
CA GLY A 54 -21.08 4.90 -7.39
C GLY A 54 -21.78 4.91 -6.03
N ASP A 55 -23.03 4.45 -5.99
CA ASP A 55 -23.88 4.45 -4.77
C ASP A 55 -23.45 3.45 -3.68
N GLY A 56 -22.24 2.91 -3.73
CA GLY A 56 -21.74 1.93 -2.77
C GLY A 56 -20.82 2.55 -1.72
N ASP A 57 -20.89 2.04 -0.49
CA ASP A 57 -20.06 2.49 0.66
C ASP A 57 -18.59 2.03 0.59
N LEU A 58 -18.17 1.46 -0.55
CA LEU A 58 -16.82 0.93 -0.72
C LEU A 58 -15.89 1.97 -1.34
N LEU A 59 -14.79 2.28 -0.64
CA LEU A 59 -13.74 3.15 -1.15
C LEU A 59 -13.15 2.65 -2.47
N PHE A 60 -13.10 1.32 -2.67
CA PHE A 60 -12.60 0.70 -3.88
C PHE A 60 -13.66 -0.22 -4.49
N PRO A 61 -13.98 -0.08 -5.79
CA PRO A 61 -15.07 -0.82 -6.42
C PRO A 61 -14.77 -2.32 -6.56
N GLY A 62 -15.82 -3.15 -6.52
CA GLY A 62 -15.73 -4.60 -6.74
C GLY A 62 -15.36 -5.42 -5.50
N SER A 63 -15.48 -6.75 -5.62
CA SER A 63 -15.37 -7.68 -4.49
C SER A 63 -14.01 -8.36 -4.33
N ASN A 64 -13.12 -8.31 -5.34
CA ASN A 64 -11.82 -8.97 -5.30
C ASN A 64 -10.65 -7.98 -5.46
N GLN A 65 -10.36 -7.28 -4.36
CA GLN A 65 -9.34 -6.24 -4.28
C GLN A 65 -7.92 -6.81 -4.49
N TYR A 66 -7.67 -8.03 -4.00
CA TYR A 66 -6.37 -8.70 -4.14
C TYR A 66 -6.05 -9.01 -5.60
N GLU A 67 -6.97 -9.64 -6.34
CA GLU A 67 -6.74 -9.93 -7.75
C GLU A 67 -6.65 -8.65 -8.59
N ARG A 68 -7.41 -7.61 -8.23
CA ARG A 68 -7.29 -6.31 -8.91
C ARG A 68 -5.89 -5.72 -8.73
N PHE A 69 -5.39 -5.69 -7.49
CA PHE A 69 -4.03 -5.25 -7.20
C PHE A 69 -2.99 -6.10 -7.94
N ARG A 70 -3.11 -7.43 -7.89
CA ARG A 70 -2.20 -8.36 -8.58
C ARG A 70 -2.15 -8.11 -10.09
N LYS A 71 -3.30 -7.91 -10.74
CA LYS A 71 -3.35 -7.61 -12.18
C LYS A 71 -2.68 -6.27 -12.50
N CYS A 72 -2.96 -5.21 -11.72
CA CYS A 72 -2.31 -3.92 -11.92
C CYS A 72 -0.79 -4.01 -11.70
N TRP A 73 -0.36 -4.74 -10.67
CA TRP A 73 1.05 -4.99 -10.38
C TRP A 73 1.77 -5.68 -11.54
N LEU A 74 1.21 -6.76 -12.07
CA LEU A 74 1.81 -7.48 -13.21
C LEU A 74 1.89 -6.61 -14.46
N ARG A 75 0.90 -5.75 -14.72
CA ARG A 75 0.95 -4.79 -15.83
C ARG A 75 2.04 -3.75 -15.63
N LEU A 76 2.21 -3.24 -14.41
CA LEU A 76 3.27 -2.27 -14.07
C LEU A 76 4.66 -2.88 -14.32
N LEU A 77 4.90 -4.10 -13.85
CA LEU A 77 6.17 -4.79 -14.05
C LEU A 77 6.48 -5.10 -15.53
N ALA A 78 5.45 -5.19 -16.37
CA ALA A 78 5.58 -5.41 -17.81
C ALA A 78 5.83 -4.12 -18.61
N GLN A 79 5.74 -2.93 -17.99
CA GLN A 79 6.06 -1.68 -18.68
C GLN A 79 7.56 -1.62 -18.95
N GLU A 80 7.94 -1.22 -20.17
CA GLU A 80 9.34 -1.19 -20.63
C GLU A 80 10.23 -0.39 -19.68
N SER A 81 9.83 0.84 -19.32
CA SER A 81 10.59 1.70 -18.40
C SER A 81 10.82 1.05 -17.04
N VAL A 82 9.83 0.34 -16.51
CA VAL A 82 9.93 -0.37 -15.22
C VAL A 82 10.82 -1.58 -15.36
N ALA A 83 10.65 -2.38 -16.41
CA ALA A 83 11.47 -3.57 -16.67
C ALA A 83 12.95 -3.21 -16.85
N THR A 84 13.25 -2.13 -17.59
CA THR A 84 14.62 -1.60 -17.74
C THR A 84 15.21 -1.18 -16.41
N GLU A 85 14.45 -0.47 -15.57
CA GLU A 85 14.94 -0.06 -14.24
C GLU A 85 15.16 -1.25 -13.31
N LEU A 86 14.29 -2.26 -13.34
CA LEU A 86 14.47 -3.50 -12.57
C LEU A 86 15.73 -4.23 -13.02
N GLN A 87 15.96 -4.35 -14.33
CA GLN A 87 17.18 -4.94 -14.86
C GLN A 87 18.43 -4.15 -14.44
N ARG A 88 18.38 -2.81 -14.46
CA ARG A 88 19.46 -1.94 -14.00
C ARG A 88 19.80 -2.18 -12.52
N GLN A 89 18.80 -2.51 -11.71
CA GLN A 89 18.97 -2.85 -10.29
C GLN A 89 19.29 -4.33 -10.04
N GLY A 90 19.33 -5.16 -11.08
CA GLY A 90 19.58 -6.60 -10.96
C GLY A 90 18.41 -7.39 -10.35
N ILE A 91 17.19 -6.86 -10.43
CA ILE A 91 15.97 -7.46 -9.87
C ILE A 91 15.17 -8.15 -10.97
N VAL A 92 14.80 -9.41 -10.77
CA VAL A 92 13.94 -10.14 -11.71
C VAL A 92 12.48 -9.94 -11.35
N ALA A 93 11.65 -9.50 -12.30
CA ALA A 93 10.23 -9.21 -12.05
C ALA A 93 9.44 -10.40 -11.47
N THR A 94 9.82 -11.64 -11.78
CA THR A 94 9.19 -12.85 -11.25
C THR A 94 9.46 -13.08 -9.75
N GLU A 95 10.51 -12.48 -9.20
CA GLU A 95 10.83 -12.51 -7.77
C GLU A 95 9.96 -11.52 -6.98
N LEU A 96 9.40 -10.51 -7.66
CA LEU A 96 8.51 -9.51 -7.09
C LEU A 96 7.07 -10.02 -6.99
N GLY A 97 6.84 -10.96 -6.07
CA GLY A 97 5.53 -11.53 -5.80
C GLY A 97 4.63 -10.64 -4.91
N THR A 98 3.32 -10.61 -5.19
CA THR A 98 2.32 -9.96 -4.31
C THR A 98 2.30 -10.56 -2.90
N HIS A 99 2.69 -11.83 -2.77
CA HIS A 99 2.76 -12.54 -1.50
C HIS A 99 3.93 -12.08 -0.60
N SER A 100 5.07 -11.66 -1.17
CA SER A 100 6.21 -11.12 -0.41
C SER A 100 5.94 -9.69 0.03
N MET A 101 5.30 -8.85 -0.80
CA MET A 101 4.93 -7.47 -0.44
C MET A 101 4.01 -7.40 0.79
N ARG A 102 3.03 -8.31 0.88
CA ARG A 102 2.15 -8.46 2.07
C ARG A 102 2.94 -8.73 3.36
N LYS A 103 4.13 -9.35 3.26
CA LYS A 103 5.01 -9.63 4.40
C LYS A 103 6.04 -8.50 4.62
N GLY A 104 6.58 -7.92 3.55
CA GLY A 104 7.68 -6.95 3.59
C GLY A 104 7.29 -5.53 3.97
N SER A 105 6.05 -5.09 3.74
CA SER A 105 5.60 -3.74 4.15
C SER A 105 5.65 -3.51 5.67
N ALA A 106 5.70 -4.59 6.46
CA ALA A 106 5.88 -4.53 7.91
C ALA A 106 7.36 -4.46 8.35
N THR A 107 8.30 -4.78 7.46
CA THR A 107 9.73 -4.89 7.80
C THR A 107 10.48 -3.57 7.57
N CYS A 108 10.15 -2.82 6.51
CA CYS A 108 10.82 -1.54 6.21
C CYS A 108 10.51 -0.41 7.20
N SER A 109 9.49 -0.56 8.07
CA SER A 109 9.21 0.42 9.13
C SER A 109 10.12 0.30 10.36
N LYS A 110 10.99 -0.71 10.44
CA LYS A 110 11.88 -0.94 11.59
C LYS A 110 13.33 -0.49 11.37
N HIS A 111 13.66 0.09 10.23
CA HIS A 111 15.04 0.45 9.88
C HIS A 111 15.21 1.89 9.39
N LEU A 112 14.32 2.79 9.79
CA LEU A 112 14.65 4.22 9.76
C LEU A 112 15.56 4.52 10.97
N PRO A 113 16.77 5.05 10.76
CA PRO A 113 17.55 5.58 11.87
C PRO A 113 16.75 6.67 12.58
N PRO A 114 16.92 6.83 13.91
CA PRO A 114 16.32 7.96 14.62
C PRO A 114 16.79 9.26 13.99
N ILE A 115 15.83 10.19 13.80
CA ILE A 115 16.10 11.58 13.44
C ILE A 115 16.81 12.25 14.62
#